data_AF-A0A543AU57-F1
#
_entry.id   AF-A0A543AU57-F1
#
_cell.length_a   1.000
_cell.length_b   1.000
_cell.length_c   1.000
_cell.angle_alpha   90.00
_cell.angle_beta   90.00
_cell.angle_gamma   90.00
#
_symmetry.space_group_name_H-M   'P 1'
#
loop_
_entity.id
_entity.type
_entity.pdbx_description
1 polymer ?
#
loop_
_entity_poly.entity_id
_entity_poly.type
_entity_poly.pdbx_seq_one_letter_code
_entity_poly.pdbx_strand_id
1 'polypeptide(L)'
;MALSMTGGSREQAVVSRLEQLALNRTGAQWRSRVGQGLRALREWLSAEDGSERQLGREAPRMTYLADRLLRQRHRLTQRLDRLLDVVTDVESAQLERSLWQLIREARLYRRGMSELMYQAYEVDIGGEH
;
A
#
# COMPACT_ATOMS: atom_id res chain seq x y z
N MET A 1 5.98 -5.72 -23.15
CA MET A 1 6.00 -4.85 -21.95
C MET A 1 6.48 -5.70 -20.79
N ALA A 2 7.59 -5.35 -20.15
CA ALA A 2 8.10 -6.10 -19.00
C ALA A 2 7.32 -5.69 -17.75
N LEU A 3 6.42 -6.55 -17.30
CA LEU A 3 5.76 -6.42 -16.00
C LEU A 3 6.84 -6.60 -14.91
N SER A 4 7.19 -5.50 -14.26
CA SER A 4 8.24 -5.42 -13.24
C SER A 4 7.97 -6.36 -12.07
N MET A 5 8.54 -7.57 -12.11
CA MET A 5 8.61 -8.51 -10.98
C MET A 5 9.38 -7.97 -9.76
N THR A 6 9.99 -6.79 -9.86
CA THR A 6 10.67 -6.06 -8.78
C THR A 6 9.75 -5.29 -7.84
N GLY A 7 8.47 -5.08 -8.20
CA GLY A 7 7.51 -4.36 -7.36
C GLY A 7 7.29 -5.07 -6.01
N GLY A 8 6.87 -6.34 -6.04
CA GLY A 8 6.43 -7.07 -4.84
C GLY A 8 7.46 -7.16 -3.70
N SER A 9 8.76 -7.18 -3.98
CA SER A 9 9.79 -7.25 -2.95
C SER A 9 9.96 -5.92 -2.19
N ARG A 10 9.88 -4.79 -2.91
CA ARG A 10 9.97 -3.44 -2.32
C ARG A 10 8.75 -3.13 -1.46
N GLU A 11 7.57 -3.49 -1.93
CA GLU A 11 6.31 -3.32 -1.18
C GLU A 11 6.31 -4.09 0.14
N GLN A 12 6.70 -5.37 0.07
CA GLN A 12 6.79 -6.22 1.23
C GLN A 12 7.81 -5.70 2.24
N ALA A 13 8.96 -5.20 1.76
CA ALA A 13 9.96 -4.59 2.63
C ALA A 13 9.44 -3.35 3.36
N VAL A 14 8.66 -2.48 2.69
CA VAL A 14 8.10 -1.27 3.32
C VAL A 14 7.08 -1.62 4.40
N VAL A 15 6.14 -2.52 4.11
CA VAL A 15 5.11 -2.96 5.07
C VAL A 15 5.74 -3.70 6.25
N SER A 16 6.67 -4.63 5.99
CA SER A 16 7.40 -5.36 7.05
C SER A 16 8.27 -4.46 7.91
N ARG A 17 8.87 -3.40 7.34
CA ARG A 17 9.62 -2.40 8.12
C ARG A 17 8.71 -1.63 9.09
N LEU A 18 7.52 -1.24 8.66
CA LEU A 18 6.55 -0.59 9.53
C LEU A 18 6.08 -1.51 10.66
N GLU A 19 5.91 -2.81 10.40
CA GLU A 19 5.57 -3.81 11.41
C GLU A 19 6.68 -3.96 12.45
N GLN A 20 7.93 -4.05 12.02
CA GLN A 20 9.07 -4.10 12.94
C GLN A 20 9.14 -2.85 13.83
N LEU A 21 8.81 -1.68 13.28
CA LEU A 21 8.72 -0.44 14.06
C LEU A 21 7.53 -0.44 15.01
N ALA A 22 6.38 -0.98 14.62
CA ALA A 22 5.22 -1.11 15.49
C ALA A 22 5.51 -2.04 16.69
N LEU A 23 6.24 -3.14 16.45
CA LEU A 23 6.63 -4.12 17.48
C LEU A 23 7.72 -3.60 18.42
N ASN A 24 8.72 -2.87 17.91
CA ASN A 24 9.89 -2.43 18.67
C ASN A 24 9.81 -0.93 19.03
N ARG A 25 9.00 -0.61 20.04
CA ARG A 25 8.70 0.77 20.48
C ARG A 25 9.79 1.43 21.32
N THR A 26 11.02 0.95 21.23
CA THR A 26 12.10 1.34 22.13
C THR A 26 12.96 2.44 21.53
N GLY A 27 13.38 3.38 22.40
CA GLY A 27 14.37 4.41 22.11
C GLY A 27 13.81 5.75 21.66
N ALA A 28 14.55 6.81 21.97
CA ALA A 28 14.20 8.21 21.69
C ALA A 28 13.94 8.49 20.19
N GLN A 29 14.46 7.65 19.29
CA GLN A 29 14.33 7.81 17.84
C GLN A 29 13.17 7.01 17.23
N TRP A 30 12.34 6.32 18.02
CA TRP A 30 11.25 5.50 17.50
C TRP A 30 10.30 6.29 16.57
N ARG A 31 9.82 7.46 17.01
CA ARG A 31 8.94 8.33 16.19
C ARG A 31 9.58 8.76 14.87
N SER A 32 10.86 9.13 14.89
CA SER A 32 11.59 9.51 13.67
C SER A 32 11.65 8.36 12.66
N ARG A 33 11.93 7.14 13.14
CA ARG A 33 11.93 5.93 12.30
C ARG A 33 10.55 5.59 11.76
N VAL A 34 9.50 5.74 12.57
CA VAL A 34 8.10 5.61 12.13
C VAL A 34 7.80 6.62 11.01
N GLY A 35 8.14 7.89 11.18
CA GLY A 35 7.97 8.92 10.15
C GLY A 35 8.68 8.59 8.84
N GLN A 36 9.91 8.05 8.89
CA GLN A 36 10.61 7.58 7.69
C GLN A 36 9.89 6.40 7.02
N GLY A 37 9.41 5.43 7.80
CA GLY A 37 8.64 4.29 7.27
C GLY A 37 7.32 4.73 6.61
N LEU A 38 6.64 5.71 7.21
CA LEU A 38 5.43 6.30 6.65
C LEU A 38 5.71 7.02 5.31
N ARG A 39 6.81 7.77 5.20
CA ARG A 39 7.21 8.39 3.93
C ARG A 39 7.53 7.35 2.85
N ALA A 40 8.22 6.26 3.21
CA ALA A 40 8.47 5.16 2.27
C ALA A 40 7.17 4.49 1.79
N LEU A 41 6.17 4.35 2.67
CA LEU A 41 4.83 3.89 2.29
C LEU A 41 4.15 4.86 1.31
N ARG A 42 4.30 6.17 1.53
CA ARG A 42 3.72 7.20 0.65
C ARG A 42 4.33 7.15 -0.74
N GLU A 43 5.65 7.03 -0.82
CA GLU A 43 6.39 6.88 -2.08
C GLU A 43 5.92 5.66 -2.85
N TRP A 44 5.75 4.52 -2.18
CA TRP A 44 5.19 3.32 -2.80
C TRP A 44 3.79 3.55 -3.36
N LEU A 45 2.87 4.09 -2.56
CA LEU A 45 1.48 4.34 -3.00
C LEU A 45 1.41 5.35 -4.17
N SER A 46 2.37 6.27 -4.24
CA SER A 46 2.48 7.25 -5.33
C SER A 46 3.08 6.64 -6.60
N ALA A 47 4.01 5.69 -6.47
CA ALA A 47 4.57 4.96 -7.61
C ALA A 47 3.53 4.06 -8.30
N GLU A 48 2.53 3.59 -7.54
CA GLU A 48 1.38 2.84 -8.05
C GLU A 48 0.29 3.74 -8.67
N ASP A 49 0.48 5.07 -8.74
CA ASP A 49 -0.53 5.97 -9.29
C ASP A 49 -0.77 5.73 -10.78
N GLY A 50 -1.92 5.14 -11.08
CA GLY A 50 -2.38 4.88 -12.44
C GLY A 50 -2.45 3.40 -12.79
N SER A 51 -1.79 2.51 -12.02
CA SER A 51 -1.82 1.05 -12.25
C SER A 51 -3.24 0.50 -12.30
N GLU A 52 -4.11 0.89 -11.36
CA GLU A 52 -5.49 0.40 -11.32
C GLU A 52 -6.32 0.92 -12.48
N ARG A 53 -6.14 2.20 -12.83
CA ARG A 53 -6.85 2.83 -13.95
C ARG A 53 -6.41 2.24 -15.29
N GLN A 54 -5.14 1.89 -15.43
CA GLN A 54 -4.61 1.20 -16.61
C GLN A 54 -5.22 -0.20 -16.73
N LEU A 55 -5.15 -1.01 -15.66
CA LEU A 55 -5.71 -2.37 -15.65
C LEU A 55 -7.23 -2.37 -15.89
N GLY A 56 -7.96 -1.38 -15.36
CA GLY A 56 -9.38 -1.23 -15.62
C GLY A 56 -9.74 -0.91 -17.07
N ARG A 57 -8.82 -0.32 -17.83
CA ARG A 57 -8.97 -0.08 -19.29
C ARG A 57 -8.59 -1.31 -20.09
N GLU A 58 -7.51 -1.99 -19.70
CA GLU A 58 -7.00 -3.19 -20.38
C GLU A 58 -7.92 -4.40 -20.19
N ALA A 59 -8.57 -4.51 -19.02
CA ALA A 59 -9.53 -5.56 -18.71
C ALA A 59 -10.87 -4.96 -18.21
N PRO A 60 -11.82 -4.62 -19.10
CA PRO A 60 -13.09 -3.98 -18.73
C PRO A 60 -13.94 -4.78 -17.72
N ARG A 61 -13.80 -6.11 -17.70
CA ARG A 61 -14.47 -6.97 -16.70
C ARG A 61 -13.96 -6.73 -15.28
N MET A 62 -12.79 -6.11 -15.13
CA MET A 62 -12.11 -5.85 -13.85
C MET A 62 -12.26 -4.40 -13.38
N THR A 63 -12.97 -3.54 -14.13
CA THR A 63 -13.16 -2.11 -13.77
C THR A 63 -13.71 -1.93 -12.36
N TYR A 64 -14.66 -2.77 -11.93
CA TYR A 64 -15.20 -2.71 -10.56
C TYR A 64 -14.13 -2.93 -9.48
N LEU A 65 -13.23 -3.89 -9.69
CA LEU A 65 -12.14 -4.20 -8.76
C LEU A 65 -11.09 -3.10 -8.78
N ALA A 66 -10.71 -2.61 -9.96
CA ALA A 66 -9.83 -1.46 -10.14
C ALA A 66 -10.35 -0.21 -9.42
N ASP A 67 -11.63 0.13 -9.59
CA ASP A 67 -12.27 1.28 -8.92
C ASP A 67 -12.31 1.11 -7.41
N ARG A 68 -12.57 -0.11 -6.93
CA ARG A 68 -12.53 -0.42 -5.50
C ARG A 68 -11.13 -0.22 -4.92
N LEU A 69 -10.09 -0.67 -5.62
CA LEU A 69 -8.70 -0.52 -5.20
C LEU A 69 -8.25 0.93 -5.24
N LEU A 70 -8.64 1.69 -6.26
CA LEU A 70 -8.38 3.12 -6.35
C LEU A 70 -8.98 3.88 -5.16
N ARG A 71 -10.24 3.58 -4.80
CA ARG A 71 -10.88 4.15 -3.60
C ARG A 71 -10.15 3.75 -2.31
N GLN A 72 -9.69 2.50 -2.22
CA GLN A 72 -8.94 2.02 -1.07
C GLN A 72 -7.58 2.72 -0.94
N ARG A 73 -6.85 2.87 -2.05
CA ARG A 73 -5.58 3.61 -2.10
C ARG A 73 -5.76 5.07 -1.69
N HIS A 74 -6.81 5.72 -2.18
CA HIS A 74 -7.10 7.12 -1.82
C HIS A 74 -7.33 7.28 -0.32
N ARG A 75 -8.14 6.40 0.28
CA ARG A 75 -8.38 6.40 1.74
C ARG A 75 -7.09 6.11 2.53
N LEU A 76 -6.29 5.14 2.08
CA LEU A 76 -5.02 4.79 2.70
C LEU A 76 -4.03 5.96 2.66
N THR A 77 -3.95 6.65 1.52
CA THR A 77 -3.07 7.82 1.32
C THR A 77 -3.50 8.98 2.22
N GLN A 78 -4.79 9.32 2.25
CA GLN A 78 -5.31 10.35 3.15
C GLN A 78 -5.02 10.04 4.63
N ARG A 79 -5.14 8.78 5.02
CA ARG A 79 -4.87 8.34 6.39
C ARG A 79 -3.38 8.42 6.72
N LEU A 80 -2.54 8.02 5.78
CA LEU A 80 -1.10 8.11 5.87
C LEU A 80 -0.64 9.57 6.01
N ASP A 81 -1.16 10.47 5.18
CA ASP A 81 -0.81 11.89 5.24
C ASP A 81 -1.21 12.51 6.58
N ARG A 82 -2.43 12.25 7.06
CA ARG A 82 -2.85 12.68 8.41
C ARG A 82 -1.94 12.15 9.50
N LEU A 83 -1.49 10.90 9.39
CA LEU A 83 -0.60 10.30 10.39
C LEU A 83 0.81 10.90 10.34
N LEU A 84 1.30 11.23 9.14
CA LEU A 84 2.57 11.95 8.95
C LEU A 84 2.52 13.34 9.58
N ASP A 85 1.40 14.06 9.45
CA ASP A 85 1.23 15.41 10.00
C ASP A 85 1.28 15.42 11.55
N VAL A 86 0.77 14.37 12.20
CA VAL A 86 0.65 14.32 13.67
C VAL A 86 1.67 13.41 14.35
N VAL A 87 2.59 12.78 13.60
CA VAL A 87 3.48 11.71 14.10
C VAL A 87 4.36 12.15 15.28
N THR A 88 4.69 13.44 15.37
CA THR A 88 5.50 14.02 16.45
C THR A 88 4.70 14.29 17.71
N ASP A 89 3.42 14.63 17.54
CA ASP A 89 2.60 15.27 18.58
C ASP A 89 1.61 14.28 19.21
N VAL A 90 1.28 13.20 18.50
CA VAL A 90 0.39 12.16 18.99
C VAL A 90 1.04 11.31 20.09
N GLU A 91 0.23 10.89 21.07
CA GLU A 91 0.67 9.94 22.09
C GLU A 91 1.17 8.64 21.47
N SER A 92 2.23 8.07 22.03
CA SER A 92 2.86 6.85 21.49
C SER A 92 1.86 5.70 21.32
N ALA A 93 0.93 5.50 22.26
CA ALA A 93 -0.07 4.43 22.20
C ALA A 93 -1.08 4.65 21.06
N GLN A 94 -1.48 5.89 20.83
CA GLN A 94 -2.35 6.24 19.71
C GLN A 94 -1.61 6.14 18.36
N LEU A 95 -0.34 6.53 18.30
CA LEU A 95 0.51 6.32 17.12
C LEU A 95 0.60 4.84 16.75
N GLU A 96 0.87 3.98 17.74
CA GLU A 96 0.96 2.54 17.52
C GLU A 96 -0.34 1.94 16.97
N ARG A 97 -1.49 2.26 17.59
CA ARG A 97 -2.80 1.80 17.08
C ARG A 97 -3.05 2.27 15.65
N SER A 98 -2.72 3.52 15.36
CA SER A 98 -2.86 4.09 14.02
C SER A 98 -1.93 3.40 13.01
N LEU A 99 -0.71 3.06 13.43
CA LEU A 99 0.29 2.35 12.64
C LEU A 99 -0.18 0.93 12.31
N TRP A 100 -0.68 0.17 13.28
CA TRP A 100 -1.23 -1.17 13.05
C TRP A 100 -2.43 -1.16 12.12
N GLN A 101 -3.31 -0.16 12.26
CA GLN A 101 -4.44 -0.01 11.36
C GLN A 101 -3.97 0.30 9.92
N LEU A 102 -2.99 1.19 9.77
CA LEU A 102 -2.40 1.52 8.46
C LEU A 102 -1.73 0.31 7.81
N ILE A 103 -0.94 -0.47 8.58
CA ILE A 103 -0.30 -1.71 8.13
C ILE A 103 -1.35 -2.71 7.63
N ARG A 104 -2.43 -2.91 8.38
CA ARG A 104 -3.51 -3.81 7.99
C ARG A 104 -4.17 -3.38 6.69
N GLU A 105 -4.47 -2.09 6.54
CA GLU A 105 -5.07 -1.52 5.32
C GLU A 105 -4.13 -1.65 4.11
N ALA A 106 -2.82 -1.40 4.30
CA ALA A 106 -1.80 -1.56 3.26
C ALA A 106 -1.65 -3.02 2.80
N ARG A 107 -1.67 -3.99 3.74
CA ARG A 107 -1.66 -5.43 3.42
C ARG A 107 -2.88 -5.84 2.59
N LEU A 108 -4.06 -5.35 2.95
CA LEU A 108 -5.30 -5.62 2.22
C LEU A 108 -5.25 -5.03 0.81
N TYR A 109 -4.74 -3.81 0.66
CA TYR A 109 -4.60 -3.16 -0.64
C TYR A 109 -3.64 -3.95 -1.53
N ARG A 110 -2.48 -4.33 -1.01
CA ARG A 110 -1.50 -5.16 -1.74
C ARG A 110 -2.11 -6.47 -2.21
N ARG A 111 -2.80 -7.19 -1.33
CA ARG A 111 -3.47 -8.44 -1.69
C ARG A 111 -4.46 -8.24 -2.83
N GLY A 112 -5.28 -7.20 -2.77
CA GLY A 112 -6.22 -6.88 -3.83
C GLY A 112 -5.54 -6.49 -5.15
N MET A 113 -4.42 -5.77 -5.11
CA MET A 113 -3.61 -5.50 -6.30
C MET A 113 -3.01 -6.78 -6.89
N SER A 114 -2.49 -7.70 -6.08
CA SER A 114 -2.01 -9.00 -6.56
C SER A 114 -3.13 -9.82 -7.21
N GLU A 115 -4.33 -9.83 -6.62
CA GLU A 115 -5.51 -10.48 -7.18
C GLU A 115 -5.93 -9.85 -8.52
N LEU A 116 -5.93 -8.52 -8.61
CA LEU A 116 -6.22 -7.79 -9.86
C LEU A 116 -5.20 -8.11 -10.96
N MET A 117 -3.90 -8.10 -10.64
CA MET A 117 -2.83 -8.42 -11.58
C MET A 117 -2.92 -9.87 -12.07
N TYR A 118 -3.19 -10.81 -11.16
CA TYR A 118 -3.36 -12.22 -11.49
C TYR A 118 -4.55 -12.42 -12.43
N GLN A 119 -5.70 -11.81 -12.14
CA GLN A 119 -6.89 -11.89 -12.99
C GLN A 119 -6.70 -11.21 -14.34
N ALA A 120 -5.99 -10.09 -14.40
CA ALA A 120 -5.65 -9.44 -15.67
C ALA A 120 -4.78 -10.36 -16.54
N TYR A 121 -3.81 -11.06 -15.94
CA TYR A 121 -2.96 -12.02 -16.64
C TYR A 121 -3.73 -13.25 -17.14
N GLU A 122 -4.65 -13.81 -16.34
CA GLU A 122 -5.53 -14.90 -16.78
C GLU A 122 -6.40 -14.49 -17.97
N VAL A 123 -6.90 -13.26 -18.00
CA VAL A 123 -7.72 -12.75 -19.12
C VAL A 123 -6.89 -12.58 -20.40
N ASP A 124 -5.63 -12.15 -20.29
CA ASP A 124 -4.73 -11.95 -21.43
C ASP A 124 -4.27 -13.29 -22.04
N ILE A 125 -4.06 -14.33 -21.21
CA ILE A 125 -3.68 -15.68 -21.68
C ILE A 125 -4.87 -16.51 -22.12
N GLY A 126 -6.03 -16.36 -21.48
CA GLY A 126 -7.24 -17.10 -21.79
C GLY A 126 -8.01 -16.58 -23.02
N GLY A 127 -7.53 -15.51 -23.65
CA GLY A 127 -8.16 -14.86 -24.82
C GLY A 127 -7.90 -15.53 -26.16
N GLU A 128 -7.08 -16.60 -26.23
CA GLU A 128 -6.93 -17.43 -27.42
C GLU A 128 -7.99 -18.54 -27.52
N HIS A 129 -9.29 -18.27 -27.33
CA HIS A 129 -10.36 -19.20 -27.74
C HIS A 129 -11.65 -18.49 -28.12
#